data_AF-A0A7X7Z7R2-F1
#
_entry.id   AF-A0A7X7Z7R2-F1
#
_cell.length_a   1.000
_cell.length_b   1.000
_cell.length_c   1.000
_cell.angle_alpha   90.00
_cell.angle_beta   90.00
_cell.angle_gamma   90.00
#
_symmetry.space_group_name_H-M   'P 1'
#
loop_
_entity.id
_entity.type
_entity.pdbx_description
1 polymer ?
#
loop_
_entity_poly.entity_id
_entity_poly.type
_entity_poly.pdbx_seq_one_letter_code
_entity_poly.pdbx_strand_id
1 'polypeptide(L)'
;MSLKRSHPAPVFVHLALVMILTMLVKNRAVLALSLAAGLLTQTLHEKIKAKTLLWNLLFSALIIILNPLFNQNGSPLFYIGRLRITEEALLAGLDIALMILAVIHWFILFNHLLSADKFIYLFGGALPNTALLVSMGLRFVPLFSKQGERIGQAQRALGLHGEGFFNRVKSRMKTFVALISWSLENALDAALAMRARGFGSAKRTNYGPYRFRGSDLAFLIVSISAFIVAISPHCRVLGAALFFFGGAILEMKEKLKWHWLRSKI
;
A
#
# COMPACT_ATOMS: atom_id res chain seq x y z
N MET A 1 -12.31 -9.90 -13.93
CA MET A 1 -13.12 -9.34 -12.83
C MET A 1 -12.28 -8.22 -12.26
N SER A 2 -12.72 -6.96 -12.38
CA SER A 2 -11.84 -5.83 -12.08
C SER A 2 -11.52 -5.83 -10.60
N LEU A 3 -10.29 -6.17 -10.21
CA LEU A 3 -9.86 -6.13 -8.80
C LEU A 3 -10.11 -4.73 -8.19
N LYS A 4 -10.06 -3.67 -9.02
CA LYS A 4 -10.37 -2.31 -8.61
C LYS A 4 -11.87 -2.05 -8.40
N ARG A 5 -12.79 -2.78 -9.04
CA ARG A 5 -14.26 -2.63 -8.88
C ARG A 5 -14.92 -3.77 -8.11
N SER A 6 -14.20 -4.85 -7.85
CA SER A 6 -14.63 -5.98 -7.03
C SER A 6 -14.74 -5.58 -5.56
N HIS A 7 -15.44 -6.43 -4.81
CA HIS A 7 -15.54 -6.24 -3.38
C HIS A 7 -14.13 -6.17 -2.74
N PRO A 8 -13.82 -5.16 -1.92
CA PRO A 8 -12.46 -4.94 -1.42
C PRO A 8 -11.98 -6.02 -0.46
N ALA A 9 -12.90 -6.74 0.22
CA ALA A 9 -12.54 -7.79 1.18
C ALA A 9 -11.73 -8.94 0.55
N PRO A 10 -12.15 -9.60 -0.55
CA PRO A 10 -11.36 -10.65 -1.19
C PRO A 10 -9.97 -10.20 -1.63
N VAL A 11 -9.85 -8.97 -2.15
CA VAL A 11 -8.56 -8.40 -2.59
C VAL A 11 -7.65 -8.15 -1.38
N PHE A 12 -8.20 -7.61 -0.30
CA PHE A 12 -7.47 -7.43 0.97
C PHE A 12 -6.96 -8.75 1.53
N VAL A 13 -7.83 -9.77 1.61
CA VAL A 13 -7.45 -11.10 2.11
C VAL A 13 -6.35 -11.70 1.25
N HIS A 14 -6.50 -11.67 -0.09
CA HIS A 14 -5.48 -12.21 -0.99
C HIS A 14 -4.12 -11.52 -0.79
N LEU A 15 -4.07 -10.19 -0.80
CA LEU A 15 -2.82 -9.45 -0.62
C LEU A 15 -2.20 -9.66 0.76
N ALA A 16 -3.02 -9.72 1.82
CA ALA A 16 -2.56 -10.03 3.16
C ALA A 16 -1.94 -11.43 3.22
N LEU A 17 -2.59 -12.44 2.63
CA LEU A 17 -2.08 -13.81 2.56
C LEU A 17 -0.76 -13.88 1.76
N VAL A 18 -0.64 -13.14 0.66
CA VAL A 18 0.59 -13.05 -0.14
C VAL A 18 1.75 -12.47 0.69
N MET A 19 1.51 -11.38 1.43
CA MET A 19 2.53 -10.78 2.29
C MET A 19 2.92 -11.71 3.44
N ILE A 20 1.94 -12.33 4.11
CA ILE A 20 2.17 -13.30 5.19
C ILE A 20 2.98 -14.50 4.67
N LEU A 21 2.59 -15.07 3.53
CA LEU A 21 3.31 -16.20 2.92
C LEU A 21 4.76 -15.82 2.60
N THR A 22 4.97 -14.63 2.04
CA THR A 22 6.31 -14.14 1.69
C THR A 22 7.19 -13.98 2.93
N MET A 23 6.63 -13.57 4.08
CA MET A 23 7.36 -13.47 5.34
C MET A 23 7.63 -14.82 6.02
N LEU A 24 6.73 -15.79 5.88
CA LEU A 24 6.85 -17.10 6.54
C LEU A 24 7.76 -18.07 5.79
N VAL A 25 7.92 -17.91 4.48
CA VAL A 25 8.68 -18.84 3.65
C VAL A 25 10.17 -18.50 3.65
N LYS A 26 10.99 -19.46 4.10
CA LYS A 26 12.47 -19.38 4.06
C LYS A 26 13.09 -19.91 2.76
N ASN A 27 12.28 -20.39 1.82
CA ASN A 27 12.78 -20.94 0.56
C ASN A 27 13.08 -19.82 -0.45
N ARG A 28 14.35 -19.73 -0.86
CA ARG A 28 14.87 -18.77 -1.86
C ARG A 28 14.10 -18.72 -3.15
N ALA A 29 13.76 -19.88 -3.71
CA ALA A 29 13.07 -19.95 -4.99
C ALA A 29 11.67 -19.30 -4.89
N VAL A 30 11.00 -19.49 -3.76
CA VAL A 30 9.68 -18.91 -3.50
C VAL A 30 9.76 -17.40 -3.29
N LEU A 31 10.79 -16.91 -2.59
CA LEU A 31 11.02 -15.48 -2.40
C LEU A 31 11.33 -14.76 -3.72
N ALA A 32 12.21 -15.34 -4.54
CA ALA A 32 12.53 -14.82 -5.87
C ALA A 32 11.29 -14.79 -6.78
N LEU A 33 10.44 -15.81 -6.69
CA LEU A 33 9.19 -15.89 -7.44
C LEU A 33 8.17 -14.85 -6.98
N SER A 34 8.06 -14.62 -5.67
CA SER A 34 7.22 -13.57 -5.08
C SER A 34 7.66 -12.19 -5.55
N LEU A 35 8.98 -11.92 -5.54
CA LEU A 35 9.54 -10.67 -6.04
C LEU A 35 9.25 -10.48 -7.53
N ALA A 36 9.44 -11.52 -8.35
CA ALA A 36 9.17 -11.48 -9.78
C ALA A 36 7.68 -11.18 -10.06
N ALA A 37 6.77 -11.84 -9.33
CA ALA A 37 5.33 -11.59 -9.46
C ALA A 37 4.95 -10.17 -9.00
N GLY A 38 5.52 -9.66 -7.91
CA GLY A 38 5.32 -8.29 -7.44
C GLY A 38 5.82 -7.24 -8.44
N LEU A 39 6.99 -7.44 -9.04
CA LEU A 39 7.53 -6.58 -10.09
C LEU A 39 6.65 -6.62 -11.35
N LEU A 40 6.24 -7.81 -11.78
CA LEU A 40 5.40 -7.98 -12.97
C LEU A 40 4.05 -7.28 -12.79
N THR A 41 3.37 -7.50 -11.66
CA THR A 41 2.11 -6.81 -11.35
C THR A 41 2.27 -5.29 -11.25
N GLN A 42 3.41 -4.80 -10.72
CA GLN A 42 3.68 -3.37 -10.72
C GLN A 42 3.86 -2.81 -12.15
N THR A 43 4.66 -3.46 -13.00
CA THR A 43 4.86 -3.00 -14.40
C THR A 43 3.58 -2.97 -15.22
N LEU A 44 2.60 -3.80 -14.88
CA LEU A 44 1.28 -3.79 -15.49
C LEU A 44 0.48 -2.52 -15.13
N HIS A 45 0.78 -1.83 -14.04
CA HIS A 45 0.07 -0.61 -13.64
C HIS A 45 0.84 0.65 -13.98
N GLU A 46 2.12 0.68 -13.60
CA GLU A 46 3.00 1.83 -13.77
C GLU A 46 4.37 1.37 -14.24
N LYS A 47 4.98 2.14 -15.15
CA LYS A 47 6.37 1.87 -15.56
C LYS A 47 7.29 2.08 -14.38
N ILE A 48 8.04 1.04 -14.02
CA ILE A 48 9.06 1.13 -12.99
C ILE A 48 10.18 2.05 -13.50
N LYS A 49 10.47 3.11 -12.76
CA LYS A 49 11.55 4.03 -13.09
C LYS A 49 12.90 3.33 -12.85
N ALA A 50 13.88 3.54 -13.73
CA ALA A 50 15.22 2.99 -13.57
C ALA A 50 15.87 3.38 -12.23
N LYS A 51 15.59 4.60 -11.76
CA LYS A 51 16.00 5.07 -10.42
C LYS A 51 15.46 4.20 -9.29
N THR A 52 14.23 3.70 -9.38
CA THR A 52 13.64 2.81 -8.37
C THR A 52 14.33 1.45 -8.36
N LEU A 53 14.61 0.87 -9.54
CA LEU A 53 15.38 -0.37 -9.66
C LEU A 53 16.79 -0.23 -9.09
N LEU A 54 17.47 0.88 -9.38
CA LEU A 54 18.78 1.18 -8.82
C LEU A 54 18.74 1.27 -7.29
N TRP A 55 17.75 1.97 -6.73
CA TRP A 55 17.57 2.04 -5.28
C TRP A 55 17.28 0.68 -4.65
N ASN A 56 16.46 -0.15 -5.29
CA ASN A 56 16.20 -1.52 -4.82
C ASN A 56 17.48 -2.35 -4.77
N LEU A 57 18.31 -2.26 -5.82
CA LEU A 57 19.58 -2.98 -5.88
C LEU A 57 20.54 -2.49 -4.78
N LEU A 58 20.72 -1.17 -4.64
CA LEU A 58 21.57 -0.58 -3.60
C LEU A 58 21.11 -0.97 -2.20
N PHE A 59 19.81 -0.95 -1.95
CA PHE A 59 19.24 -1.33 -0.67
C PHE A 59 19.43 -2.83 -0.37
N SER A 60 19.25 -3.70 -1.37
CA SER A 60 19.52 -5.13 -1.21
C SER A 60 20.99 -5.44 -0.95
N ALA A 61 21.90 -4.77 -1.66
CA ALA A 61 23.34 -4.91 -1.45
C ALA A 61 23.75 -4.46 -0.05
N LEU A 62 23.16 -3.35 0.43
CA LEU A 62 23.37 -2.88 1.80
C LEU A 62 22.96 -3.94 2.82
N ILE A 63 21.77 -4.55 2.69
CA ILE A 63 21.31 -5.61 3.61
C ILE A 63 22.26 -6.80 3.61
N ILE A 64 22.68 -7.26 2.42
CA ILE A 64 23.58 -8.42 2.28
C ILE A 64 24.93 -8.15 2.96
N ILE A 65 25.49 -6.95 2.78
CA ILE A 65 26.78 -6.57 3.36
C ILE A 65 26.67 -6.35 4.88
N LEU A 66 25.54 -5.81 5.37
CA LEU A 66 25.34 -5.57 6.79
C LEU A 66 25.00 -6.85 7.56
N ASN A 67 24.40 -7.86 6.94
CA ASN A 67 23.94 -9.05 7.65
C ASN A 67 25.06 -9.81 8.40
N PRO A 68 26.28 -9.99 7.85
CA PRO A 68 27.42 -10.55 8.57
C PRO A 68 27.83 -9.83 9.86
N LEU A 69 27.44 -8.55 10.05
CA LEU A 69 27.70 -7.84 11.31
C LEU A 69 26.88 -8.43 12.47
N PHE A 70 25.69 -8.95 12.18
CA PHE A 70 24.75 -9.46 13.17
C PHE A 70 24.71 -10.98 13.23
N ASN A 71 24.90 -11.64 12.09
CA ASN A 71 24.89 -13.10 11.99
C ASN A 71 26.28 -13.59 11.57
N GLN A 72 26.97 -14.30 12.46
CA GLN A 72 28.30 -14.87 12.21
C GLN A 72 28.28 -16.40 12.23
N ASN A 73 27.10 -17.00 12.00
CA ASN A 73 26.96 -18.45 12.00
C ASN A 73 27.62 -19.06 10.76
N GLY A 74 28.29 -20.21 10.93
CA GLY A 74 28.86 -20.99 9.84
C GLY A 74 30.37 -20.90 9.71
N SER A 75 30.89 -21.41 8.60
CA SER A 75 32.33 -21.42 8.32
C SER A 75 32.81 -20.05 7.81
N PRO A 76 33.87 -19.47 8.39
CA PRO A 76 34.36 -18.16 8.00
C PRO A 76 35.09 -18.23 6.66
N LEU A 77 34.66 -17.39 5.71
CA LEU A 77 35.28 -17.25 4.40
C LEU A 77 36.41 -16.23 4.45
N PHE A 78 36.20 -15.12 5.17
CA PHE A 78 37.20 -14.08 5.36
C PHE A 78 37.09 -13.44 6.75
N TYR A 79 38.22 -12.97 7.26
CA TYR A 79 38.29 -12.24 8.52
C TYR A 79 38.59 -10.77 8.23
N ILE A 80 37.73 -9.87 8.70
CA ILE A 80 38.03 -8.43 8.73
C ILE A 80 38.18 -8.04 10.21
N GLY A 81 39.42 -8.06 10.70
CA GLY A 81 39.72 -7.85 12.12
C GLY A 81 39.09 -8.95 12.98
N ARG A 82 38.16 -8.58 13.88
CA ARG A 82 37.38 -9.52 14.70
C ARG A 82 36.11 -10.03 14.02
N LEU A 83 35.75 -9.47 12.87
CA LEU A 83 34.52 -9.81 12.17
C LEU A 83 34.74 -11.03 11.26
N ARG A 84 33.91 -12.05 11.45
CA ARG A 84 33.89 -13.26 10.63
C ARG A 84 32.82 -13.12 9.58
N ILE A 85 33.23 -13.00 8.31
CA ILE A 85 32.28 -13.01 7.20
C ILE A 85 32.12 -14.47 6.77
N THR A 86 30.94 -15.04 7.03
CA THR A 86 30.59 -16.42 6.65
C THR A 86 29.73 -16.44 5.40
N GLU A 87 29.80 -17.52 4.62
CA GLU A 87 28.94 -17.69 3.44
C GLU A 87 27.47 -17.74 3.83
N GLU A 88 27.16 -18.40 4.95
CA GLU A 88 25.82 -18.55 5.47
C GLU A 88 25.22 -17.21 5.89
N ALA A 89 26.05 -16.28 6.40
CA ALA A 89 25.61 -14.93 6.72
C ALA A 89 25.28 -14.11 5.47
N LEU A 90 26.08 -14.19 4.41
CA LEU A 90 25.78 -13.52 3.14
C LEU A 90 24.50 -14.07 2.51
N LEU A 91 24.36 -15.40 2.51
CA LEU A 91 23.18 -16.09 2.00
C LEU A 91 21.91 -15.77 2.81
N ALA A 92 21.99 -15.71 4.14
CA ALA A 92 20.88 -15.25 4.98
C ALA A 92 20.55 -13.77 4.72
N GLY A 93 21.55 -12.94 4.42
CA GLY A 93 21.36 -11.53 4.05
C GLY A 93 20.61 -11.40 2.74
N LEU A 94 20.92 -12.26 1.77
CA LEU A 94 20.20 -12.35 0.50
C LEU A 94 18.73 -12.77 0.73
N ASP A 95 18.49 -13.75 1.61
CA ASP A 95 17.13 -14.21 1.94
C ASP A 95 16.28 -13.05 2.54
N ILE A 96 16.87 -12.28 3.47
CA ILE A 96 16.22 -11.10 4.06
C ILE A 96 15.99 -10.01 3.02
N ALA A 97 16.97 -9.73 2.17
CA ALA A 97 16.86 -8.71 1.12
C ALA A 97 15.75 -9.04 0.12
N LEU A 98 15.67 -10.28 -0.35
CA LEU A 98 14.62 -10.76 -1.26
C LEU A 98 13.23 -10.64 -0.61
N MET A 99 13.09 -11.04 0.65
CA MET A 99 11.84 -10.95 1.39
C MET A 99 11.37 -9.50 1.52
N ILE A 100 12.25 -8.59 1.96
CA ILE A 100 11.90 -7.17 2.15
C ILE A 100 11.51 -6.53 0.82
N LEU A 101 12.28 -6.77 -0.25
CA LEU A 101 11.95 -6.24 -1.57
C LEU A 101 10.60 -6.76 -2.08
N ALA A 102 10.34 -8.07 -1.96
CA ALA A 102 9.08 -8.65 -2.38
C ALA A 102 7.90 -8.01 -1.62
N VAL A 103 8.00 -7.88 -0.30
CA VAL A 103 6.98 -7.22 0.53
C VAL A 103 6.77 -5.76 0.13
N ILE A 104 7.83 -5.00 -0.15
CA ILE A 104 7.71 -3.61 -0.62
C ILE A 104 6.88 -3.56 -1.92
N HIS A 105 7.15 -4.43 -2.89
CA HIS A 105 6.41 -4.46 -4.15
C HIS A 105 4.94 -4.85 -3.96
N TRP A 106 4.66 -5.86 -3.13
CA TRP A 106 3.29 -6.22 -2.78
C TRP A 106 2.56 -5.09 -2.04
N PHE A 107 3.26 -4.33 -1.20
CA PHE A 107 2.70 -3.19 -0.48
C PHE A 107 2.40 -2.00 -1.41
N ILE A 108 3.22 -1.78 -2.45
CA ILE A 108 2.91 -0.80 -3.50
C ILE A 108 1.61 -1.19 -4.22
N LEU A 109 1.45 -2.46 -4.59
CA LEU A 109 0.22 -2.96 -5.21
C LEU A 109 -0.98 -2.84 -4.26
N PHE A 110 -0.78 -3.12 -2.97
CA PHE A 110 -1.80 -2.96 -1.93
C PHE A 110 -2.32 -1.52 -1.88
N ASN A 111 -1.43 -0.52 -1.83
CA ASN A 111 -1.84 0.89 -1.81
C ASN A 111 -2.56 1.30 -3.10
N HIS A 112 -2.19 0.73 -4.24
CA HIS A 112 -2.84 1.01 -5.52
C HIS A 112 -4.25 0.40 -5.61
N LEU A 113 -4.44 -0.83 -5.14
CA LEU A 113 -5.72 -1.55 -5.24
C LEU A 113 -6.72 -1.17 -4.13
N LEU A 114 -6.22 -0.92 -2.91
CA LEU A 114 -7.00 -0.60 -1.72
C LEU A 114 -6.80 0.86 -1.33
N SER A 115 -7.51 1.74 -2.04
CA SER A 115 -7.61 3.16 -1.70
C SER A 115 -8.19 3.36 -0.30
N ALA A 116 -7.90 4.51 0.33
CA ALA A 116 -8.34 4.82 1.68
C ALA A 116 -9.86 4.63 1.89
N ASP A 117 -10.69 4.99 0.91
CA ASP A 117 -12.14 4.79 0.97
C ASP A 117 -12.56 3.30 1.06
N LYS A 118 -11.83 2.41 0.36
CA LYS A 118 -12.05 0.96 0.44
C LYS A 118 -11.62 0.38 1.78
N PHE A 119 -10.53 0.90 2.32
CA PHE A 119 -10.04 0.51 3.64
C PHE A 119 -11.05 0.91 4.73
N ILE A 120 -11.58 2.14 4.68
CA ILE A 120 -12.67 2.58 5.56
C ILE A 120 -13.91 1.70 5.37
N TYR A 121 -14.28 1.37 4.13
CA TYR A 121 -15.44 0.51 3.89
C TYR A 121 -15.28 -0.88 4.53
N LEU A 122 -14.07 -1.47 4.47
CA LEU A 122 -13.80 -2.79 5.02
C LEU A 122 -13.90 -2.83 6.55
N PHE A 123 -13.35 -1.81 7.22
CA PHE A 123 -13.30 -1.76 8.69
C PHE A 123 -14.45 -0.95 9.32
N GLY A 124 -15.20 -0.21 8.51
CA GLY A 124 -16.18 0.76 9.02
C GLY A 124 -17.51 0.17 9.46
N GLY A 125 -17.79 -1.08 9.10
CA GLY A 125 -18.93 -1.82 9.64
C GLY A 125 -18.77 -2.18 11.12
N ALA A 126 -17.55 -2.41 11.59
CA ALA A 126 -17.28 -2.80 12.99
C ALA A 126 -17.36 -1.60 13.95
N LEU A 127 -16.97 -0.40 13.51
CA LEU A 127 -17.04 0.84 14.30
C LEU A 127 -17.54 2.02 13.43
N PRO A 128 -18.87 2.21 13.29
CA PRO A 128 -19.44 3.20 12.38
C PRO A 128 -19.09 4.66 12.74
N ASN A 129 -18.88 4.96 14.03
CA ASN A 129 -18.53 6.31 14.47
C ASN A 129 -17.08 6.66 14.12
N THR A 130 -16.13 5.73 14.29
CA THR A 130 -14.73 5.97 13.94
C THR A 130 -14.56 6.03 12.42
N ALA A 131 -15.26 5.17 11.68
CA ALA A 131 -15.25 5.18 10.22
C ALA A 131 -15.76 6.49 9.63
N LEU A 132 -16.80 7.07 10.25
CA LEU A 132 -17.30 8.39 9.87
C LEU A 132 -16.25 9.47 10.13
N LEU A 133 -15.65 9.50 11.32
CA LEU A 133 -14.62 10.49 11.66
C LEU A 133 -13.42 10.40 10.71
N VAL A 134 -12.96 9.18 10.42
CA VAL A 134 -11.86 8.93 9.48
C VAL A 134 -12.24 9.33 8.06
N SER A 135 -13.44 9.00 7.58
CA SER A 135 -13.93 9.41 6.26
C SER A 135 -14.01 10.93 6.12
N MET A 136 -14.50 11.62 7.14
CA MET A 136 -14.52 13.09 7.18
C MET A 136 -13.10 13.67 7.20
N GLY A 137 -12.21 13.11 8.02
CA GLY A 137 -10.80 13.52 8.09
C GLY A 137 -10.09 13.37 6.75
N LEU A 138 -10.26 12.23 6.07
CA LEU A 138 -9.67 11.99 4.75
C LEU A 138 -10.22 12.92 3.68
N ARG A 139 -11.52 13.28 3.74
CA ARG A 139 -12.10 14.31 2.88
C ARG A 139 -11.51 15.70 3.16
N PHE A 140 -11.15 16.00 4.41
CA PHE A 140 -10.54 17.29 4.76
C PHE A 140 -9.11 17.44 4.24
N VAL A 141 -8.32 16.36 4.12
CA VAL A 141 -6.93 16.42 3.59
C VAL A 141 -6.82 17.18 2.26
N PRO A 142 -7.55 16.83 1.18
CA PRO A 142 -7.47 17.57 -0.08
C PRO A 142 -8.06 18.98 0.03
N LEU A 143 -9.03 19.21 0.91
CA LEU A 143 -9.60 20.54 1.15
C LEU A 143 -8.59 21.48 1.82
N PHE A 144 -7.89 21.01 2.86
CA PHE A 144 -6.80 21.74 3.51
C PHE A 144 -5.68 22.09 2.54
N SER A 145 -5.28 21.15 1.68
CA SER A 145 -4.25 21.41 0.67
C SER A 145 -4.65 22.55 -0.28
N LYS A 146 -5.85 22.46 -0.86
CA LYS A 146 -6.36 23.49 -1.78
C LYS A 146 -6.54 24.84 -1.10
N GLN A 147 -7.07 24.85 0.12
CA GLN A 147 -7.28 26.09 0.86
C GLN A 147 -5.94 26.72 1.28
N GLY A 148 -4.95 25.90 1.66
CA GLY A 148 -3.62 26.38 2.02
C GLY A 148 -2.90 27.02 0.84
N GLU A 149 -3.04 26.42 -0.35
CA GLU A 149 -2.55 27.02 -1.59
C GLU A 149 -3.24 28.36 -1.89
N ARG A 150 -4.57 28.44 -1.78
CA ARG A 150 -5.33 29.69 -2.00
C ARG A 150 -4.91 30.80 -1.05
N ILE A 151 -4.83 30.52 0.26
CA ILE A 151 -4.39 31.50 1.26
C ILE A 151 -2.94 31.91 0.99
N GLY A 152 -2.07 30.95 0.67
CA GLY A 152 -0.69 31.22 0.31
C GLY A 152 -0.55 32.12 -0.92
N GLN A 153 -1.36 31.88 -1.96
CA GLN A 153 -1.41 32.71 -3.17
C GLN A 153 -1.91 34.13 -2.85
N ALA A 154 -2.97 34.27 -2.06
CA ALA A 154 -3.48 35.58 -1.63
C ALA A 154 -2.43 36.36 -0.83
N GLN A 155 -1.73 35.71 0.11
CA GLN A 155 -0.66 36.35 0.87
C GLN A 155 0.53 36.77 0.01
N ARG A 156 0.85 36.03 -1.06
CA ARG A 156 1.88 36.44 -2.03
C ARG A 156 1.44 37.66 -2.84
N ALA A 157 0.18 37.68 -3.30
CA ALA A 157 -0.37 38.82 -4.04
C ALA A 157 -0.38 40.12 -3.20
N LEU A 158 -0.58 40.00 -1.88
CA LEU A 158 -0.53 41.13 -0.94
C LEU A 158 0.90 41.55 -0.53
N GLY A 159 1.95 40.94 -1.08
CA GLY A 159 3.34 41.23 -0.70
C GLY A 159 3.72 40.79 0.72
N LEU A 160 2.90 39.95 1.37
CA LEU A 160 3.13 39.48 2.75
C LEU A 160 4.09 38.28 2.83
N HIS A 161 4.69 37.90 1.70
CA HIS A 161 5.80 36.95 1.63
C HIS A 161 7.12 37.73 1.74
N GLY A 162 7.72 37.75 2.93
CA GLY A 162 9.04 38.36 3.09
C GLY A 162 10.16 37.42 2.65
N GLU A 163 11.24 38.02 2.16
CA GLU A 163 12.48 37.33 1.82
C GLU A 163 13.26 36.95 3.09
N GLY A 164 13.99 35.82 3.05
CA GLY A 164 14.71 35.26 4.20
C GLY A 164 13.95 34.17 4.98
N PHE A 165 14.69 33.32 5.71
CA PHE A 165 14.16 32.16 6.44
C PHE A 165 13.11 32.55 7.49
N PHE A 166 13.40 33.54 8.33
CA PHE A 166 12.50 33.99 9.40
C PHE A 166 11.18 34.56 8.87
N ASN A 167 11.24 35.39 7.83
CA ASN A 167 10.03 35.96 7.22
C ASN A 167 9.18 34.90 6.52
N ARG A 168 9.82 33.90 5.91
CA ARG A 168 9.13 32.75 5.30
C ARG A 168 8.40 31.91 6.35
N VAL A 169 9.01 31.67 7.51
CA VAL A 169 8.36 30.98 8.64
C VAL A 169 7.18 31.79 9.17
N LYS A 170 7.35 33.10 9.38
CA LYS A 170 6.28 34.01 9.84
C LYS A 170 5.09 34.03 8.88
N SER A 171 5.35 34.08 7.57
CA SER A 171 4.32 34.02 6.52
C SER A 171 3.57 32.67 6.53
N ARG A 172 4.30 31.55 6.63
CA ARG A 172 3.68 30.22 6.78
C ARG A 172 2.84 30.09 8.05
N MET A 173 3.28 30.66 9.16
CA MET A 173 2.51 30.66 10.40
C MET A 173 1.20 31.43 10.24
N LYS A 174 1.21 32.58 9.56
CA LYS A 174 -0.03 33.32 9.24
C LYS A 174 -0.98 32.50 8.38
N THR A 175 -0.46 31.84 7.35
CA THR A 175 -1.26 30.92 6.51
C THR A 175 -1.85 29.79 7.35
N PHE A 176 -1.08 29.21 8.26
CA PHE A 176 -1.50 28.14 9.15
C PHE A 176 -2.62 28.58 10.12
N VAL A 177 -2.48 29.74 10.76
CA VAL A 177 -3.52 30.30 11.64
C VAL A 177 -4.82 30.54 10.87
N ALA A 178 -4.73 31.13 9.67
CA ALA A 178 -5.90 31.34 8.82
C ALA A 178 -6.57 30.02 8.39
N LEU A 179 -5.77 28.98 8.13
CA LEU A 179 -6.28 27.64 7.84
C LEU A 179 -7.03 27.03 9.02
N ILE A 180 -6.53 27.21 10.24
CA ILE A 180 -7.19 26.73 11.45
C ILE A 180 -8.57 27.38 11.58
N SER A 181 -8.66 28.71 11.48
CA SER A 181 -9.94 29.41 11.55
C SER A 181 -10.94 28.91 10.50
N TRP A 182 -10.49 28.79 9.25
CA TRP A 182 -11.31 28.24 8.17
C TRP A 182 -11.79 26.81 8.45
N SER A 183 -10.92 25.96 8.98
CA SER A 183 -11.28 24.58 9.30
C SER A 183 -12.27 24.43 10.45
N LEU A 184 -12.19 25.31 11.47
CA LEU A 184 -13.14 25.34 12.57
C LEU A 184 -14.53 25.73 12.07
N GLU A 185 -14.59 26.75 11.22
CA GLU A 185 -15.82 27.18 10.54
C GLU A 185 -16.43 26.03 9.72
N ASN A 186 -15.61 25.36 8.89
CA ASN A 186 -16.06 24.21 8.10
C ASN A 186 -16.51 23.01 8.96
N ALA A 187 -15.88 22.80 10.11
CA ALA A 187 -16.28 21.75 11.04
C ALA A 187 -17.63 22.08 11.71
N LEU A 188 -17.85 23.34 12.09
CA LEU A 188 -19.12 23.81 12.63
C LEU A 188 -20.25 23.68 11.60
N ASP A 189 -20.01 24.14 10.37
CA ASP A 189 -20.97 24.03 9.27
C ASP A 189 -21.33 22.57 8.97
N ALA A 190 -20.33 21.68 8.94
CA ALA A 190 -20.56 20.25 8.75
C ALA A 190 -21.39 19.66 9.90
N ALA A 191 -21.11 20.02 11.16
CA ALA A 191 -21.84 19.54 12.31
C ALA A 191 -23.31 20.03 12.32
N LEU A 192 -23.53 21.31 11.99
CA LEU A 192 -24.88 21.88 11.85
C LEU A 192 -25.65 21.20 10.72
N ALA A 193 -25.03 21.01 9.57
CA ALA A 193 -25.65 20.29 8.44
C ALA A 193 -25.97 18.83 8.76
N MET A 194 -25.13 18.15 9.55
CA MET A 194 -25.40 16.79 10.02
C MET A 194 -26.60 16.76 10.98
N ARG A 195 -26.66 17.68 11.94
CA ARG A 195 -27.81 17.80 12.86
C ARG A 195 -29.11 18.09 12.11
N ALA A 196 -29.09 19.01 11.14
CA ALA A 196 -30.24 19.33 10.31
C ALA A 196 -30.77 18.12 9.51
N ARG A 197 -29.89 17.17 9.15
CA ARG A 197 -30.24 15.91 8.47
C ARG A 197 -30.67 14.80 9.44
N GLY A 198 -30.84 15.09 10.74
CA GLY A 198 -31.25 14.11 11.75
C GLY A 198 -30.11 13.17 12.17
N PHE A 199 -28.85 13.59 12.06
CA PHE A 199 -27.75 12.77 12.55
C PHE A 199 -27.88 12.49 14.07
N GLY A 200 -28.01 11.22 14.43
CA GLY A 200 -28.16 10.78 15.82
C GLY A 200 -29.60 10.54 16.28
N SER A 201 -30.62 10.80 15.45
CA SER A 201 -32.03 10.62 15.84
C SER A 201 -32.56 9.19 15.67
N ALA A 202 -31.94 8.38 14.80
CA ALA A 202 -32.40 7.02 14.50
C ALA A 202 -31.24 6.02 14.36
N LYS A 203 -31.57 4.71 14.42
CA LYS A 203 -30.61 3.62 14.17
C LYS A 203 -30.05 3.76 12.75
N ARG A 204 -28.71 3.78 12.65
CA ARG A 204 -28.02 4.02 11.38
C ARG A 204 -28.09 2.79 10.47
N THR A 205 -28.29 3.02 9.17
CA THR A 205 -28.10 2.02 8.11
C THR A 205 -26.77 2.24 7.43
N ASN A 206 -26.07 1.16 7.04
CA ASN A 206 -24.80 1.26 6.33
C ASN A 206 -25.03 1.23 4.82
N TYR A 207 -24.57 2.26 4.10
CA TYR A 207 -24.58 2.26 2.63
C TYR A 207 -23.22 1.80 2.12
N GLY A 208 -23.20 0.60 1.54
CA GLY A 208 -22.02 0.03 0.89
C GLY A 208 -22.10 0.15 -0.63
N PRO A 209 -21.19 0.87 -1.31
CA PRO A 209 -21.20 0.94 -2.76
C PRO A 209 -20.75 -0.37 -3.42
N TYR A 210 -20.14 -1.29 -2.66
CA TYR A 210 -19.62 -2.57 -3.15
C TYR A 210 -20.63 -3.70 -2.90
N ARG A 211 -21.09 -4.34 -3.96
CA ARG A 211 -21.93 -5.54 -3.88
C ARG A 211 -21.06 -6.79 -4.02
N PHE A 212 -21.20 -7.72 -3.09
CA PHE A 212 -20.50 -8.99 -3.11
C PHE A 212 -21.06 -9.88 -4.24
N ARG A 213 -20.21 -10.30 -5.18
CA ARG A 213 -20.61 -11.17 -6.30
C ARG A 213 -20.11 -12.60 -6.08
N GLY A 214 -20.76 -13.59 -6.69
CA GLY A 214 -20.30 -14.99 -6.64
C GLY A 214 -18.86 -15.18 -7.19
N SER A 215 -18.44 -14.34 -8.12
CA SER A 215 -17.06 -14.29 -8.61
C SER A 215 -16.05 -13.83 -7.53
N ASP A 216 -16.47 -12.95 -6.62
CA ASP A 216 -15.64 -12.49 -5.49
C ASP A 216 -15.47 -13.62 -4.46
N LEU A 217 -16.51 -14.44 -4.25
CA LEU A 217 -16.45 -15.64 -3.42
C LEU A 217 -15.51 -16.70 -4.02
N ALA A 218 -15.64 -16.97 -5.32
CA ALA A 218 -14.77 -17.92 -6.01
C ALA A 218 -13.29 -17.50 -5.91
N PHE A 219 -13.00 -16.21 -6.11
CA PHE A 219 -11.64 -15.68 -5.95
C PHE A 219 -11.11 -15.83 -4.52
N LEU A 220 -11.95 -15.58 -3.51
CA LEU A 220 -11.60 -15.76 -2.10
C LEU A 220 -11.26 -17.23 -1.80
N ILE A 221 -12.12 -18.16 -2.21
CA ILE A 221 -11.92 -19.61 -1.98
C ILE A 221 -10.63 -20.07 -2.65
N VAL A 222 -10.42 -19.72 -3.93
CA VAL A 222 -9.20 -20.08 -4.67
C VAL A 222 -7.95 -19.51 -3.99
N SER A 223 -8.02 -18.28 -3.49
CA SER A 223 -6.90 -17.65 -2.79
C SER A 223 -6.57 -18.37 -1.48
N ILE A 224 -7.58 -18.72 -0.68
CA ILE A 224 -7.37 -19.44 0.59
C ILE A 224 -6.85 -20.85 0.33
N SER A 225 -7.44 -21.58 -0.63
CA SER A 225 -6.98 -22.94 -0.97
C SER A 225 -5.53 -22.93 -1.46
N ALA A 226 -5.17 -21.97 -2.31
CA ALA A 226 -3.80 -21.85 -2.82
C ALA A 226 -2.80 -21.49 -1.71
N PHE A 227 -3.19 -20.66 -0.74
CA PHE A 227 -2.36 -20.37 0.44
C PHE A 227 -2.10 -21.61 1.30
N ILE A 228 -3.14 -22.43 1.55
CA ILE A 228 -3.00 -23.69 2.30
C ILE A 228 -2.04 -24.65 1.59
N VAL A 229 -2.18 -24.79 0.27
CA VAL A 229 -1.28 -25.63 -0.54
C VAL A 229 0.16 -25.11 -0.52
N ALA A 230 0.35 -23.78 -0.55
CA ALA A 230 1.68 -23.16 -0.52
C ALA A 230 2.42 -23.36 0.81
N ILE A 231 1.70 -23.49 1.93
CA ILE A 231 2.29 -23.81 3.24
C ILE A 231 2.77 -25.28 3.30
N SER A 232 2.02 -26.18 2.65
CA SER A 232 2.28 -27.62 2.70
C SER A 232 3.71 -27.96 2.22
N PRO A 233 4.50 -28.71 3.01
CA PRO A 233 5.93 -28.94 2.75
C PRO A 233 6.21 -29.62 1.41
N HIS A 234 5.29 -30.42 0.88
CA HIS A 234 5.48 -31.19 -0.34
C HIS A 234 5.26 -30.41 -1.64
N CYS A 235 4.56 -29.26 -1.61
CA CYS A 235 4.19 -28.51 -2.83
C CYS A 235 4.49 -26.99 -2.74
N ARG A 236 5.48 -26.59 -1.93
CA ARG A 236 5.75 -25.17 -1.64
C ARG A 236 6.05 -24.31 -2.88
N VAL A 237 6.86 -24.81 -3.83
CA VAL A 237 7.29 -24.02 -4.99
C VAL A 237 6.17 -23.91 -6.03
N LEU A 238 5.52 -25.03 -6.38
CA LEU A 238 4.45 -25.06 -7.37
C LEU A 238 3.19 -24.33 -6.88
N GLY A 239 2.82 -24.53 -5.60
CA GLY A 239 1.70 -23.84 -4.97
C GLY A 239 1.92 -22.34 -4.87
N ALA A 240 3.12 -21.91 -4.47
CA ALA A 240 3.46 -20.48 -4.43
C ALA A 240 3.50 -19.85 -5.81
N ALA A 241 3.97 -20.57 -6.84
CA ALA A 241 3.93 -20.10 -8.22
C ALA A 241 2.51 -19.81 -8.69
N LEU A 242 1.60 -20.77 -8.49
CA LEU A 242 0.20 -20.63 -8.85
C LEU A 242 -0.49 -19.52 -8.05
N PHE A 243 -0.13 -19.37 -6.77
CA PHE A 243 -0.72 -18.34 -5.92
C PHE A 243 -0.28 -16.92 -6.32
N PHE A 244 1.02 -16.69 -6.49
CA PHE A 244 1.55 -15.37 -6.84
C PHE A 244 1.23 -14.98 -8.29
N PHE A 245 1.40 -15.89 -9.25
CA PHE A 245 1.08 -15.61 -10.65
C PHE A 245 -0.41 -15.68 -10.94
N GLY A 246 -1.21 -16.45 -10.19
CA GLY A 246 -2.66 -16.50 -10.35
C GLY A 246 -3.32 -15.13 -10.16
N GLY A 247 -2.87 -14.37 -9.15
CA GLY A 247 -3.28 -12.97 -8.97
C GLY A 247 -2.87 -12.09 -10.16
N ALA A 248 -1.64 -12.22 -10.64
CA ALA A 248 -1.12 -11.46 -11.78
C ALA A 248 -1.83 -11.77 -13.11
N ILE A 249 -2.16 -13.05 -13.36
CA ILE A 249 -2.84 -13.51 -14.58
C ILE A 249 -4.28 -12.97 -14.63
N LEU A 250 -4.99 -12.99 -13.51
CA LEU A 250 -6.35 -12.44 -13.41
C LEU A 250 -6.37 -10.95 -13.74
N GLU A 251 -5.33 -10.23 -13.33
CA GLU A 251 -5.16 -8.80 -13.58
C GLU A 251 -4.73 -8.49 -15.02
N MET A 252 -3.83 -9.30 -15.59
CA MET A 252 -3.37 -9.17 -16.97
C MET A 252 -4.49 -9.45 -17.99
N LYS A 253 -5.30 -10.50 -17.76
CA LYS A 253 -6.48 -10.84 -18.58
C LYS A 253 -7.48 -9.68 -18.66
N GLU A 254 -7.58 -8.90 -17.59
CA GLU A 254 -8.47 -7.76 -17.53
C GLU A 254 -7.96 -6.55 -18.33
N LYS A 255 -6.69 -6.19 -18.15
CA LYS A 255 -6.10 -5.05 -18.86
C LYS A 255 -6.16 -5.27 -20.37
N LEU A 256 -5.95 -6.51 -20.83
CA LEU A 256 -6.07 -6.90 -22.23
C LEU A 256 -7.51 -6.74 -22.77
N LYS A 257 -8.51 -7.17 -22.00
CA LYS A 257 -9.93 -7.03 -22.36
C LYS A 257 -10.34 -5.57 -22.53
N TRP A 258 -9.88 -4.69 -21.64
CA TRP A 258 -10.14 -3.26 -21.74
C TRP A 258 -9.41 -2.60 -22.90
N HIS A 259 -8.18 -3.02 -23.21
CA HIS A 259 -7.45 -2.48 -24.36
C HIS A 259 -8.14 -2.85 -25.69
N TRP A 260 -8.63 -4.09 -25.80
CA TRP A 260 -9.38 -4.57 -26.96
C TRP A 260 -10.76 -3.90 -27.12
N LEU A 261 -11.45 -3.62 -26.00
CA LEU A 261 -12.69 -2.85 -26.04
C LEU A 261 -12.45 -1.39 -26.46
N ARG A 262 -11.32 -0.80 -26.03
CA ARG A 262 -10.94 0.58 -26.37
C ARG A 262 -10.40 0.75 -27.79
N SER A 263 -9.97 -0.34 -28.44
CA SER A 263 -9.61 -0.34 -29.86
C SER A 263 -10.81 -0.57 -30.79
N LYS A 264 -11.98 -0.89 -30.23
CA LYS A 264 -13.25 -1.12 -30.95
C LYS A 264 -14.27 -0.01 -30.78
N ILE A 265 -13.99 0.95 -29.90
CA ILE A 265 -14.73 2.21 -29.71
C ILE A 265 -13.89 3.32 -30.33
#